data_AF-A0A8J7ZIN5-F1
#
_entry.id   AF-A0A8J7ZIN5-F1
#
_cell.length_a   1.000
_cell.length_b   1.000
_cell.length_c   1.000
_cell.angle_alpha   90.00
_cell.angle_beta   90.00
_cell.angle_gamma   90.00
#
_symmetry.space_group_name_H-M   'P 1'
#
loop_
_entity.id
_entity.type
_entity.pdbx_description
1 polymer ?
#
loop_
_entity_poly.entity_id
_entity_poly.type
_entity_poly.pdbx_seq_one_letter_code
_entity_poly.pdbx_strand_id
1 'polypeptide(L)'
;MSPDVSDLSLEKRVVLLGLASLEAEDGTPAHAPRVRRSCSERVAPHSEAVVGTLDEATVARALNELDASGHVDRVTPDTTSAVGKGRPEFALAAPTDAALSALGDDDALADAVDAVRDAT
;
A
#
# COMPACT_ATOMS: atom_id res chain seq x y z
N MET A 1 -10.05 -10.18 11.37
CA MET A 1 -10.67 -8.85 11.54
C MET A 1 -10.15 -8.02 10.39
N SER A 2 -11.04 -7.54 9.52
CA SER A 2 -10.64 -6.77 8.34
C SER A 2 -10.19 -5.36 8.76
N PRO A 3 -9.15 -4.79 8.13
CA PRO A 3 -8.74 -3.41 8.42
C PRO A 3 -9.87 -2.45 8.01
N ASP A 4 -10.12 -1.42 8.83
CA ASP A 4 -11.11 -0.39 8.50
C ASP A 4 -10.48 0.65 7.58
N VAL A 5 -10.73 0.52 6.29
CA VAL A 5 -10.16 1.40 5.25
C VAL A 5 -11.10 2.53 4.82
N SER A 6 -12.30 2.60 5.42
CA SER A 6 -13.37 3.51 4.98
C SER A 6 -13.05 4.98 5.23
N ASP A 7 -12.35 5.28 6.33
CA ASP A 7 -11.88 6.62 6.69
C ASP A 7 -10.59 7.06 5.97
N LEU A 8 -9.97 6.16 5.18
CA LEU A 8 -8.76 6.49 4.44
C LEU A 8 -9.08 7.34 3.21
N SER A 9 -8.18 8.28 2.87
CA SER A 9 -8.23 8.94 1.58
C SER A 9 -8.02 7.92 0.44
N LEU A 10 -8.55 8.20 -0.75
CA LEU A 10 -8.37 7.34 -1.91
C LEU A 10 -6.89 7.09 -2.22
N GLU A 11 -6.04 8.11 -2.06
CA GLU A 11 -4.58 7.99 -2.20
C GLU A 11 -3.99 6.94 -1.24
N LYS A 12 -4.41 6.94 0.02
CA LYS A 12 -3.97 5.97 1.02
C LYS A 12 -4.48 4.56 0.70
N ARG A 13 -5.71 4.43 0.23
CA ARG A 13 -6.28 3.14 -0.20
C ARG A 13 -5.52 2.59 -1.42
N VAL A 14 -5.19 3.42 -2.40
CA VAL A 14 -4.35 3.03 -3.56
C VAL A 14 -2.95 2.60 -3.12
N VAL A 15 -2.34 3.32 -2.18
CA VAL A 15 -1.02 2.96 -1.64
C VAL A 15 -1.09 1.65 -0.85
N LEU A 16 -2.15 1.45 -0.07
CA LEU A 16 -2.39 0.21 0.67
C LEU A 16 -2.61 -0.98 -0.28
N LEU A 17 -3.36 -0.79 -1.37
CA LEU A 17 -3.55 -1.81 -2.41
C LEU A 17 -2.24 -2.14 -3.14
N GLY A 18 -1.43 -1.13 -3.46
CA GLY A 18 -0.11 -1.32 -4.06
C GLY A 18 0.84 -2.11 -3.15
N LEU A 19 0.76 -1.91 -1.84
CA LEU A 19 1.51 -2.69 -0.85
C LEU A 19 0.95 -4.11 -0.71
N ALA A 20 -0.37 -4.28 -0.67
CA ALA A 20 -1.02 -5.59 -0.64
C ALA A 20 -0.66 -6.44 -1.87
N SER A 21 -0.59 -5.83 -3.05
CA SER A 21 -0.14 -6.50 -4.27
C SER A 21 1.33 -6.93 -4.19
N LEU A 22 2.20 -6.17 -3.51
CA LEU A 22 3.57 -6.61 -3.28
C LEU A 22 3.63 -7.76 -2.28
N GLU A 23 2.82 -7.71 -1.22
CA GLU A 23 2.82 -8.72 -0.18
C GLU A 23 2.31 -10.07 -0.68
N ALA A 24 1.30 -10.06 -1.57
CA ALA A 24 0.79 -11.24 -2.25
C ALA A 24 1.86 -12.02 -3.03
N GLU A 25 2.95 -11.36 -3.44
CA GLU A 25 4.09 -11.95 -4.15
C GLU A 25 5.36 -12.05 -3.30
N ASP A 26 5.24 -12.07 -1.97
CA ASP A 26 6.39 -12.09 -1.03
C ASP A 26 7.36 -10.90 -1.25
N GLY A 27 6.83 -9.77 -1.72
CA GLY A 27 7.58 -8.57 -2.08
C GLY A 27 7.71 -7.53 -0.97
N THR A 28 7.14 -7.78 0.21
CA THR A 28 7.24 -6.95 1.42
C THR A 28 8.24 -7.55 2.43
N PRO A 29 8.86 -6.72 3.29
CA PRO A 29 8.66 -5.28 3.44
C PRO A 29 9.28 -4.49 2.27
N ALA A 30 8.66 -3.37 1.91
CA ALA A 30 8.99 -2.60 0.71
C ALA A 30 9.13 -1.09 0.98
N HIS A 31 10.06 -0.46 0.28
CA HIS A 31 10.22 0.99 0.33
C HIS A 31 9.24 1.76 -0.58
N ALA A 32 9.03 3.05 -0.30
CA ALA A 32 8.13 3.93 -1.06
C ALA A 32 8.31 3.89 -2.61
N PRO A 33 9.52 3.87 -3.20
CA PRO A 33 9.66 3.76 -4.66
C PRO A 33 9.13 2.43 -5.22
N ARG A 34 9.30 1.33 -4.49
CA ARG A 34 8.80 0.01 -4.89
C ARG A 34 7.28 -0.05 -4.79
N VAL A 35 6.72 0.49 -3.71
CA VAL A 35 5.27 0.61 -3.53
C VAL A 35 4.66 1.49 -4.63
N ARG A 36 5.28 2.64 -4.92
CA ARG A 36 4.85 3.53 -6.02
C ARG A 36 4.81 2.79 -7.35
N ARG A 37 5.86 2.03 -7.67
CA ARG A 37 5.93 1.23 -8.90
C ARG A 37 4.77 0.22 -8.96
N SER A 38 4.49 -0.47 -7.86
CA SER A 38 3.33 -1.37 -7.75
C SER A 38 2.01 -0.64 -8.01
N CYS A 39 1.79 0.52 -7.39
CA CYS A 39 0.61 1.36 -7.64
C CYS A 39 0.47 1.70 -9.13
N SER A 40 1.56 2.12 -9.79
CA SER A 40 1.54 2.51 -11.19
C SER A 40 1.35 1.34 -12.17
N GLU A 41 1.95 0.18 -11.89
CA GLU A 41 1.95 -0.96 -12.81
C GLU A 41 0.72 -1.87 -12.64
N ARG A 42 0.13 -1.92 -11.43
CA ARG A 42 -0.88 -2.93 -11.08
C ARG A 42 -2.21 -2.35 -10.64
N VAL A 43 -2.21 -1.16 -10.05
CA VAL A 43 -3.45 -0.53 -9.55
C VAL A 43 -3.98 0.50 -10.53
N ALA A 44 -3.10 1.36 -11.07
CA ALA A 44 -3.45 2.40 -12.03
C ALA A 44 -4.25 1.91 -13.25
N PRO A 45 -3.90 0.78 -13.89
CA PRO A 45 -4.60 0.34 -15.10
C PRO A 45 -6.05 -0.08 -14.86
N HIS A 46 -6.40 -0.37 -13.61
CA HIS A 46 -7.67 -0.98 -13.20
C HIS A 46 -8.46 -0.10 -12.21
N SER A 47 -8.01 1.14 -11.99
CA SER A 47 -8.74 2.09 -11.14
C SER A 47 -9.05 3.35 -11.91
N GLU A 48 -10.30 3.79 -11.84
CA GLU A 48 -10.73 5.10 -12.36
C GLU A 48 -10.15 6.26 -11.51
N ALA A 49 -9.56 5.91 -10.36
CA ALA A 49 -8.93 6.80 -9.41
C ALA A 49 -7.69 7.51 -9.96
N VAL A 50 -7.34 8.63 -9.32
CA VAL A 50 -6.28 9.60 -9.65
C VAL A 50 -4.86 9.01 -9.53
N VAL A 51 -4.54 7.92 -10.22
CA VAL A 51 -3.21 7.30 -10.13
C VAL A 51 -2.17 8.03 -10.98
N GLY A 52 -2.60 8.98 -11.81
CA GLY A 52 -1.72 9.89 -12.57
C GLY A 52 -0.89 10.86 -11.72
N THR A 53 -1.12 10.95 -10.40
CA THR A 53 -0.49 11.97 -9.53
C THR A 53 0.31 11.42 -8.35
N LEU A 54 0.44 10.09 -8.18
CA LEU A 54 1.21 9.53 -7.07
C LEU A 54 2.72 9.61 -7.33
N ASP A 55 3.32 10.72 -6.91
CA ASP A 55 4.76 10.87 -6.83
C ASP A 55 5.35 10.16 -5.60
N GLU A 56 6.69 10.05 -5.55
CA GLU A 56 7.38 9.36 -4.45
C GLU A 56 7.12 10.01 -3.09
N ALA A 57 7.01 11.35 -3.04
CA ALA A 57 6.76 12.08 -1.82
C ALA A 57 5.36 11.79 -1.27
N THR A 58 4.36 11.71 -2.15
CA THR A 58 2.98 11.39 -1.81
C THR A 58 2.87 9.97 -1.30
N VAL A 59 3.50 9.00 -1.98
CA VAL A 59 3.53 7.61 -1.53
C VAL A 59 4.25 7.47 -0.19
N ALA A 60 5.40 8.12 -0.01
CA ALA A 60 6.13 8.09 1.27
C ALA A 60 5.31 8.71 2.41
N ARG A 61 4.63 9.84 2.15
CA ARG A 61 3.72 10.47 3.11
C ARG A 61 2.55 9.55 3.47
N ALA A 62 1.90 8.95 2.47
CA ALA A 62 0.79 8.03 2.68
C ALA A 62 1.22 6.82 3.52
N LEU A 63 2.38 6.23 3.24
CA LEU A 63 2.92 5.10 4.03
C LEU A 63 3.19 5.50 5.49
N ASN A 64 3.73 6.69 5.74
CA ASN A 64 3.93 7.17 7.11
C ASN A 64 2.61 7.42 7.85
N GLU A 65 1.60 7.92 7.14
CA GLU A 65 0.28 8.16 7.73
C GLU A 65 -0.48 6.84 7.98
N LEU A 66 -0.32 5.84 7.10
CA LEU A 66 -0.85 4.49 7.27
C LEU A 66 -0.18 3.75 8.43
N ASP A 67 1.13 3.96 8.63
CA ASP A 67 1.89 3.45 9.78
C ASP A 67 1.35 4.06 11.08
N ALA A 68 1.17 5.39 11.10
CA ALA A 68 0.60 6.08 12.24
C ALA A 68 -0.86 5.66 12.56
N SER A 69 -1.62 5.21 11.56
CA SER A 69 -2.99 4.70 11.75
C SER A 69 -3.08 3.19 11.89
N GLY A 70 -1.95 2.46 11.94
CA GLY A 70 -1.91 1.02 12.19
C GLY A 70 -2.38 0.12 11.03
N HIS A 71 -2.34 0.62 9.79
CA HIS A 71 -2.70 -0.15 8.60
C HIS A 71 -1.50 -0.85 7.97
N VAL A 72 -0.31 -0.28 8.16
CA VAL A 72 0.96 -0.85 7.73
C VAL A 72 1.92 -0.78 8.90
N ASP A 73 2.89 -1.69 8.94
CA ASP A 73 3.96 -1.64 9.92
C ASP A 73 5.23 -1.16 9.23
N ARG A 74 5.85 -0.10 9.78
CA ARG A 74 7.21 0.26 9.40
C ARG A 74 8.18 -0.78 9.94
N VAL A 75 8.88 -1.46 9.03
CA VAL A 75 10.00 -2.33 9.35
C VAL A 75 11.29 -1.53 9.30
N THR A 76 11.90 -1.30 10.47
CA THR A 76 13.27 -0.80 10.54
C THR A 76 14.23 -1.97 10.52
N PRO A 77 15.15 -2.06 9.54
CA PRO A 77 16.25 -3.01 9.65
C PRO A 77 17.07 -2.64 10.91
N ASP A 78 17.46 -3.65 11.69
CA ASP A 78 18.17 -3.59 13.00
C ASP A 78 19.49 -2.77 13.01
N THR A 79 19.84 -2.10 11.92
CA THR A 79 20.95 -1.16 11.88
C THR A 79 20.51 0.18 12.43
N THR A 80 20.93 0.47 13.65
CA THR A 80 20.90 1.79 14.30
C THR A 80 21.56 2.85 13.41
N SER A 81 20.78 3.47 12.53
CA SER A 81 21.20 4.68 11.83
C SER A 81 20.76 5.87 12.67
N ALA A 82 21.67 6.38 13.51
CA ALA A 82 21.48 7.54 14.38
C ALA A 82 21.32 8.89 13.63
N VAL A 83 21.07 8.83 12.32
CA VAL A 83 20.82 9.98 11.46
C VAL A 83 19.62 9.58 10.59
N GLY A 84 18.45 10.19 10.83
CA GLY A 84 17.17 9.86 10.17
C GLY A 84 17.17 9.97 8.64
N LYS A 85 17.86 9.04 7.96
CA LYS A 85 18.06 8.96 6.51
C LYS A 85 18.04 7.51 6.00
N GLY A 86 17.49 6.58 6.78
CA GLY A 86 17.13 5.27 6.24
C GLY A 86 15.92 5.42 5.32
N ARG A 87 15.86 4.63 4.26
CA ARG A 87 14.63 4.47 3.48
C ARG A 87 13.78 3.45 4.25
N PRO A 88 12.68 3.84 4.92
CA PRO A 88 11.87 2.89 5.67
C PRO A 88 11.26 1.85 4.73
N GLU A 89 11.12 0.63 5.22
CA GLU A 89 10.35 -0.42 4.58
C GLU A 89 9.02 -0.58 5.30
N PHE A 90 8.00 -1.02 4.58
CA PHE A 90 6.65 -1.18 5.09
C PHE A 90 6.08 -2.55 4.69
N ALA A 91 5.30 -3.16 5.57
CA ALA A 91 4.50 -4.36 5.32
C ALA A 91 3.06 -4.12 5.80
N LEU A 92 2.09 -4.94 5.39
CA LEU A 92 0.74 -4.79 5.92
C LEU A 92 0.69 -5.16 7.41
N ALA A 93 -0.08 -4.43 8.20
CA ALA A 93 -0.33 -4.75 9.61
C ALA A 93 -1.42 -5.84 9.76
N ALA A 94 -2.17 -6.12 8.69
CA ALA A 94 -3.23 -7.11 8.64
C ALA A 94 -2.95 -8.13 7.53
N PRO A 95 -3.51 -9.36 7.59
CA PRO A 95 -3.36 -10.34 6.52
C PRO A 95 -3.78 -9.78 5.16
N THR A 96 -3.03 -10.12 4.12
CA THR A 96 -3.25 -9.62 2.75
C THR A 96 -4.68 -9.83 2.27
N ASP A 97 -5.26 -11.03 2.46
CA ASP A 97 -6.67 -11.31 2.13
C ASP A 97 -7.66 -10.39 2.82
N ALA A 98 -7.40 -10.04 4.09
CA ALA A 98 -8.27 -9.16 4.86
C ALA A 98 -8.20 -7.72 4.32
N ALA A 99 -6.99 -7.24 3.97
CA ALA A 99 -6.79 -5.94 3.34
C ALA A 99 -7.45 -5.86 1.96
N LEU A 100 -7.27 -6.87 1.11
CA LEU A 100 -7.91 -6.95 -0.19
C LEU A 100 -9.44 -7.03 -0.08
N SER A 101 -9.97 -7.78 0.89
CA SER A 101 -11.41 -7.81 1.15
C SER A 101 -11.96 -6.42 1.50
N ALA A 102 -11.31 -5.71 2.42
CA ALA A 102 -11.77 -4.38 2.83
C ALA A 102 -11.69 -3.35 1.69
N LEU A 103 -10.66 -3.42 0.84
CA LEU A 103 -10.50 -2.55 -0.31
C LEU A 103 -11.45 -2.90 -1.46
N GLY A 104 -11.88 -4.16 -1.58
CA GLY A 104 -12.81 -4.60 -2.63
C GLY A 104 -14.24 -4.12 -2.42
N ASP A 105 -14.59 -3.69 -1.20
CA ASP A 105 -15.88 -3.07 -0.89
C ASP A 105 -15.95 -1.59 -1.35
N ASP A 106 -14.84 -1.03 -1.85
CA ASP A 106 -14.76 0.32 -2.40
C ASP A 106 -14.94 0.30 -3.92
N ASP A 107 -16.06 0.84 -4.40
CA ASP A 107 -16.39 0.91 -5.84
C ASP A 107 -15.26 1.53 -6.68
N ALA A 108 -14.48 2.47 -6.12
CA ALA A 108 -13.38 3.12 -6.84
C ALA A 108 -12.15 2.21 -7.06
N LEU A 109 -12.06 1.10 -6.32
CA LEU A 109 -10.93 0.17 -6.31
C LEU A 109 -11.31 -1.27 -6.61
N ALA A 110 -12.59 -1.61 -6.67
CA ALA A 110 -13.09 -2.98 -6.86
C ALA A 110 -12.40 -3.69 -8.04
N ASP A 111 -12.38 -3.07 -9.22
CA ASP A 111 -11.72 -3.62 -10.42
C ASP A 111 -10.21 -3.83 -10.24
N ALA A 112 -9.54 -2.94 -9.50
CA ALA A 112 -8.11 -3.06 -9.21
C ALA A 112 -7.81 -4.15 -8.16
N VAL A 113 -8.70 -4.35 -7.21
CA VAL A 113 -8.60 -5.42 -6.22
C VAL A 113 -8.74 -6.78 -6.89
N ASP A 114 -9.73 -6.92 -7.79
CA ASP A 114 -9.93 -8.16 -8.53
C ASP A 114 -8.74 -8.46 -9.45
N ALA A 115 -8.19 -7.43 -10.12
CA ALA A 115 -6.97 -7.59 -10.92
C ALA A 115 -5.75 -8.06 -10.09
N VAL A 116 -5.59 -7.57 -8.86
CA VAL A 116 -4.51 -8.01 -7.97
C VAL A 116 -4.72 -9.46 -7.50
N ARG A 117 -5.97 -9.85 -7.21
CA ARG A 117 -6.31 -11.23 -6.81
C ARG A 117 -6.07 -12.22 -7.94
N ASP A 118 -6.42 -11.87 -9.17
CA ASP A 118 -6.26 -12.74 -10.34
C ASP A 118 -4.79 -12.90 -10.76
N ALA A 119 -3.92 -11.97 -10.37
CA ALA A 119 -2.49 -11.98 -10.70
C ALA A 119 -1.64 -12.82 -9.73
N THR A 120 -2.21 -13.31 -8.62
CA THR A 120 -1.52 -14.06 -7.56
C THR A 120 -1.94 -15.53 -7.61
#